data_AF-A0A383DMY6-F1
#
_entry.id   AF-A0A383DMY6-F1
#
_cell.length_a   1.000
_cell.length_b   1.000
_cell.length_c   1.000
_cell.angle_alpha   90.00
_cell.angle_beta   90.00
_cell.angle_gamma   90.00
#
_symmetry.space_group_name_H-M   'P 1'
#
loop_
_entity.id
_entity.type
_entity.pdbx_description
1 polymer ?
#
loop_
_entity_poly.entity_id
_entity_poly.type
_entity_poly.pdbx_seq_one_letter_code
_entity_poly.pdbx_strand_id
1 'polypeptide(L)'
;EYLCSIAMEGLNIPTTEALAIVASDTDVYREHVESGAIVTRVAKSHIRFGHFELFASRGQTAEVKKLADFVIDHYYPQLKGKDSYLQLFKTVIHSTAVMIAHWQAQGFAHGVMNSDNMSILGLTIDYGPFSFMETYNPSFICNHSDHQGRYSFERQPSVALWNLDRLANAIRSLIDETHLKDALAEYEGFLVKEYSALMRQKFGLVEVNEDDSKLVNDYLQLLYVHRKDYPLSM
;
A
#
# COMPACT_ATOMS: atom_id res chain seq x y z
N GLU A 1 -10.04 -11.92 2.52
CA GLU A 1 -8.62 -12.26 2.37
C GLU A 1 -8.33 -13.18 1.18
N TYR A 2 -8.59 -14.49 1.25
CA TYR A 2 -8.19 -15.47 0.20
C TYR A 2 -8.49 -15.06 -1.25
N LEU A 3 -9.74 -14.67 -1.55
CA LEU A 3 -10.13 -14.25 -2.90
C LEU A 3 -9.41 -12.96 -3.34
N CYS A 4 -9.20 -12.03 -2.41
CA CYS A 4 -8.62 -10.73 -2.73
C CYS A 4 -7.11 -10.84 -2.99
N SER A 5 -6.38 -11.65 -2.23
CA SER A 5 -4.97 -11.93 -2.53
C SER A 5 -4.78 -12.49 -3.94
N ILE A 6 -5.63 -13.43 -4.37
CA ILE A 6 -5.57 -14.01 -5.72
C ILE A 6 -5.95 -12.97 -6.79
N ALA A 7 -7.00 -12.18 -6.53
CA ALA A 7 -7.41 -11.11 -7.44
C ALA A 7 -6.31 -10.06 -7.61
N MET A 8 -5.66 -9.66 -6.53
CA MET A 8 -4.54 -8.71 -6.54
C MET A 8 -3.37 -9.22 -7.36
N GLU A 9 -3.00 -10.49 -7.19
CA GLU A 9 -1.97 -11.14 -8.00
C GLU A 9 -2.35 -11.13 -9.50
N GLY A 10 -3.60 -11.52 -9.83
CA GLY A 10 -4.10 -11.48 -11.21
C GLY A 10 -4.17 -10.08 -11.83
N LEU A 11 -4.27 -9.05 -10.99
CA LEU A 11 -4.25 -7.63 -11.39
C LEU A 11 -2.83 -7.04 -11.40
N ASN A 12 -1.80 -7.88 -11.17
CA ASN A 12 -0.40 -7.48 -11.05
C ASN A 12 -0.15 -6.42 -9.96
N ILE A 13 -0.93 -6.47 -8.88
CA ILE A 13 -0.76 -5.60 -7.71
C ILE A 13 0.09 -6.35 -6.68
N PRO A 14 1.22 -5.79 -6.21
CA PRO A 14 2.04 -6.43 -5.18
C PRO A 14 1.22 -6.77 -3.94
N THR A 15 1.22 -8.03 -3.53
CA THR A 15 0.31 -8.57 -2.49
C THR A 15 0.94 -9.73 -1.72
N THR A 16 0.43 -10.00 -0.53
CA THR A 16 0.57 -11.31 0.13
C THR A 16 -0.32 -12.35 -0.53
N GLU A 17 0.19 -13.58 -0.67
CA GLU A 17 -0.55 -14.70 -1.23
C GLU A 17 -1.39 -15.41 -0.15
N ALA A 18 -2.44 -16.11 -0.57
CA ALA A 18 -3.20 -17.00 0.29
C ALA A 18 -3.16 -18.42 -0.26
N LEU A 19 -2.54 -19.33 0.49
CA LEU A 19 -2.29 -20.71 0.08
C LEU A 19 -3.50 -21.61 0.31
N ALA A 20 -4.18 -21.45 1.44
CA ALA A 20 -5.28 -22.31 1.83
C ALA A 20 -6.28 -21.57 2.72
N ILE A 21 -7.53 -22.02 2.69
CA ILE A 21 -8.56 -21.68 3.66
C ILE A 21 -9.11 -22.98 4.26
N VAL A 22 -9.14 -23.06 5.59
CA VAL A 22 -9.66 -24.21 6.34
C VAL A 22 -10.79 -23.73 7.23
N ALA A 23 -11.98 -24.30 7.03
CA ALA A 23 -13.14 -24.05 7.87
C ALA A 23 -13.16 -24.98 9.10
N SER A 24 -13.80 -24.53 10.17
CA SER A 24 -14.04 -25.28 11.40
C SER A 24 -15.47 -25.04 11.88
N ASP A 25 -16.02 -26.02 12.62
CA ASP A 25 -17.29 -25.86 13.34
C ASP A 25 -17.13 -25.12 14.69
N THR A 26 -15.95 -24.56 14.96
CA THR A 26 -15.70 -23.77 16.18
C THR A 26 -16.47 -22.46 16.13
N ASP A 27 -17.32 -22.20 17.12
CA ASP A 27 -18.01 -20.92 17.25
C ASP A 27 -17.03 -19.76 17.52
N VAL A 28 -17.16 -18.68 16.74
CA VAL A 28 -16.46 -17.40 16.93
C VAL A 28 -17.51 -16.30 17.12
N TYR A 29 -17.41 -15.57 18.22
CA TYR A 29 -18.38 -14.55 18.60
C TYR A 29 -17.94 -13.17 18.08
N ARG A 30 -18.72 -12.58 17.16
CA ARG A 30 -18.60 -11.18 16.71
C ARG A 30 -19.95 -10.46 16.91
N GLU A 31 -20.42 -9.71 15.91
CA GLU A 31 -21.79 -9.18 15.89
C GLU A 31 -22.83 -10.31 15.88
N HIS A 32 -22.49 -11.41 15.20
CA HIS A 32 -23.20 -12.69 15.22
C HIS A 32 -22.22 -13.83 15.53
N VAL A 33 -22.75 -15.01 15.87
CA VAL A 33 -21.92 -16.23 15.98
C VAL A 33 -21.59 -16.69 14.57
N GLU A 34 -20.31 -16.83 14.26
CA GLU A 34 -19.78 -17.27 12.98
C GLU A 34 -18.95 -18.55 13.14
N SER A 35 -18.79 -19.32 12.07
CA SER A 35 -17.86 -20.45 12.03
C SER A 35 -16.43 -19.97 11.91
N GLY A 36 -15.56 -20.46 12.79
CA GLY A 36 -14.13 -20.20 12.75
C GLY A 36 -13.50 -20.71 11.46
N ALA A 37 -12.58 -19.93 10.91
CA ALA A 37 -11.79 -20.30 9.74
C ALA A 37 -10.35 -19.78 9.86
N ILE A 38 -9.43 -20.45 9.19
CA ILE A 38 -8.02 -20.06 9.12
C ILE A 38 -7.65 -19.87 7.66
N VAL A 39 -6.99 -18.75 7.35
CA VAL A 39 -6.32 -18.53 6.06
C VAL A 39 -4.81 -18.67 6.25
N THR A 40 -4.17 -19.51 5.45
CA THR A 40 -2.71 -19.63 5.42
C THR A 40 -2.15 -18.58 4.46
N ARG A 41 -1.70 -17.46 5.02
CA ARG A 41 -1.06 -16.37 4.28
C ARG A 41 0.42 -16.67 4.02
N VAL A 42 0.89 -16.41 2.81
CA VAL A 42 2.28 -16.58 2.38
C VAL A 42 2.80 -15.24 1.85
N ALA A 43 4.03 -14.90 2.21
CA ALA A 43 4.71 -13.72 1.73
C ALA A 43 6.21 -13.88 1.90
N LYS A 44 7.01 -13.16 1.10
CA LYS A 44 8.46 -13.08 1.31
C LYS A 44 8.81 -12.61 2.72
N SER A 45 8.04 -11.65 3.25
CA SER A 45 8.19 -11.11 4.60
C SER A 45 6.86 -10.65 5.16
N HIS A 46 6.72 -10.71 6.48
CA HIS A 46 5.62 -10.11 7.24
C HIS A 46 6.07 -8.89 8.05
N ILE A 47 7.28 -8.38 7.80
CA ILE A 47 7.78 -7.17 8.44
C ILE A 47 6.96 -5.97 7.95
N ARG A 48 6.54 -5.16 8.91
CA ARG A 48 5.65 -3.99 8.76
C ARG A 48 6.35 -2.74 9.28
N PHE A 49 5.90 -1.55 8.90
CA PHE A 49 6.48 -0.30 9.42
C PHE A 49 6.35 -0.25 10.95
N GLY A 50 5.21 -0.71 11.48
CA GLY A 50 4.95 -0.82 12.92
C GLY A 50 6.00 -1.63 13.71
N HIS A 51 6.74 -2.56 13.08
CA HIS A 51 7.84 -3.26 13.77
C HIS A 51 9.01 -2.33 14.08
N PHE A 52 9.34 -1.42 13.16
CA PHE A 52 10.37 -0.40 13.38
C PHE A 52 9.91 0.60 14.44
N GLU A 53 8.66 1.06 14.35
CA GLU A 53 8.07 1.99 15.32
C GLU A 53 8.04 1.41 16.74
N LEU A 54 7.75 0.11 16.88
CA LEU A 54 7.76 -0.57 18.16
C LEU A 54 9.13 -0.51 18.86
N PHE A 55 10.22 -0.80 18.14
CA PHE A 55 11.56 -0.70 18.72
C PHE A 55 11.98 0.75 18.94
N ALA A 56 11.69 1.65 18.00
CA ALA A 56 12.03 3.06 18.09
C ALA A 56 11.34 3.75 19.28
N SER A 57 10.05 3.51 19.49
CA SER A 57 9.26 4.07 20.60
C SER A 57 9.77 3.64 21.98
N ARG A 58 10.47 2.51 22.06
CA ARG A 58 11.11 2.00 23.29
C ARG A 58 12.57 2.44 23.45
N GLY A 59 13.08 3.28 22.54
CA GLY A 59 14.49 3.69 22.53
C GLY A 59 15.47 2.58 22.14
N GLN A 60 14.99 1.47 21.56
CA GLN A 60 15.78 0.29 21.23
C GLN A 60 16.45 0.45 19.85
N THR A 61 17.30 1.47 19.69
CA THR A 61 17.95 1.81 18.41
C THR A 61 18.80 0.68 17.83
N ALA A 62 19.42 -0.15 18.68
CA ALA A 62 20.14 -1.34 18.25
C ALA A 62 19.23 -2.38 17.58
N GLU A 63 17.98 -2.52 18.04
CA GLU A 63 17.01 -3.45 17.44
C GLU A 63 16.43 -2.89 16.13
N VAL A 64 16.22 -1.57 16.05
CA VAL A 64 15.90 -0.89 14.78
C VAL A 64 16.97 -1.18 13.74
N LYS A 65 18.25 -1.05 14.11
CA LYS A 65 19.38 -1.37 13.23
C LYS A 65 19.37 -2.84 12.81
N LYS A 66 19.25 -3.77 13.76
CA LYS A 66 19.22 -5.21 13.47
C LYS A 66 18.09 -5.57 12.51
N LEU A 67 16.90 -4.97 12.68
CA LEU A 67 15.78 -5.20 11.78
C LEU A 67 16.06 -4.65 10.37
N ALA A 68 16.65 -3.45 10.27
CA ALA A 68 17.06 -2.89 8.98
C ALA A 68 18.13 -3.76 8.29
N ASP A 69 19.14 -4.20 9.03
CA ASP A 69 20.18 -5.12 8.55
C ASP A 69 19.55 -6.43 8.05
N PHE A 70 18.62 -7.01 8.82
CA PHE A 70 17.89 -8.22 8.42
C PHE A 70 17.13 -8.03 7.11
N VAL A 71 16.44 -6.89 6.95
CA VAL A 71 15.69 -6.59 5.72
C VAL A 71 16.64 -6.46 4.52
N ILE A 72 17.77 -5.77 4.68
CA ILE A 72 18.79 -5.64 3.62
C ILE A 72 19.38 -7.00 3.28
N ASP A 73 19.77 -7.78 4.28
CA ASP A 73 20.47 -9.05 4.07
C ASP A 73 19.63 -10.08 3.31
N HIS A 74 18.32 -10.12 3.56
CA HIS A 74 17.44 -11.16 3.02
C HIS A 74 16.65 -10.70 1.79
N TYR A 75 16.26 -9.43 1.69
CA TYR A 75 15.35 -8.96 0.65
C TYR A 75 16.01 -7.99 -0.33
N TYR A 76 17.05 -7.27 0.11
CA TYR A 76 17.74 -6.28 -0.72
C TYR A 76 19.27 -6.36 -0.61
N PRO A 77 19.90 -7.54 -0.81
CA PRO A 77 21.33 -7.71 -0.61
C PRO A 77 22.18 -6.83 -1.55
N GLN A 78 21.62 -6.41 -2.69
CA GLN A 78 22.23 -5.47 -3.62
C GLN A 78 22.43 -4.06 -3.05
N LEU A 79 21.75 -3.70 -1.95
CA LEU A 79 21.88 -2.38 -1.31
C LEU A 79 23.03 -2.33 -0.30
N LYS A 80 23.73 -3.44 -0.05
CA LYS A 80 24.87 -3.46 0.87
C LYS A 80 25.99 -2.58 0.35
N GLY A 81 26.53 -1.74 1.23
CA GLY A 81 27.62 -0.83 0.92
C GLY A 81 27.43 0.51 1.59
N LYS A 82 27.91 1.57 0.93
CA LYS A 82 27.76 2.94 1.40
C LYS A 82 26.27 3.34 1.36
N ASP A 83 25.81 4.02 2.40
CA ASP A 83 24.45 4.59 2.49
C ASP A 83 23.32 3.53 2.39
N SER A 84 23.60 2.28 2.79
CA SER A 84 22.68 1.14 2.67
C SER A 84 21.29 1.39 3.29
N TYR A 85 21.22 2.03 4.46
CA TYR A 85 19.95 2.37 5.10
C TYR A 85 19.15 3.42 4.33
N LEU A 86 19.82 4.42 3.76
CA LEU A 86 19.16 5.42 2.92
C LEU A 86 18.62 4.77 1.64
N GLN A 87 19.40 3.90 1.01
CA GLN A 87 18.96 3.15 -0.17
C GLN A 87 17.78 2.20 0.15
N LEU A 88 17.81 1.55 1.32
CA LEU A 88 16.67 0.77 1.81
C LEU A 88 15.43 1.66 1.91
N PHE A 89 15.54 2.81 2.57
CA PHE A 89 14.41 3.71 2.76
C PHE A 89 13.84 4.21 1.43
N LYS A 90 14.68 4.61 0.47
CA LYS A 90 14.25 4.97 -0.89
C LYS A 90 13.54 3.82 -1.61
N THR A 91 14.03 2.59 -1.43
CA THR A 91 13.38 1.39 -1.99
C THR A 91 12.00 1.15 -1.40
N VAL A 92 11.84 1.36 -0.09
CA VAL A 92 10.53 1.27 0.60
C VAL A 92 9.58 2.35 0.11
N ILE A 93 10.05 3.59 -0.05
CA ILE A 93 9.25 4.69 -0.61
C ILE A 93 8.77 4.34 -2.00
N HIS A 94 9.68 3.91 -2.88
CA HIS A 94 9.36 3.55 -4.26
C HIS A 94 8.33 2.39 -4.31
N SER A 95 8.59 1.29 -3.61
CA SER A 95 7.67 0.14 -3.59
C SER A 95 6.29 0.48 -3.00
N THR A 96 6.24 1.35 -1.98
CA THR A 96 4.97 1.86 -1.45
C THR A 96 4.24 2.72 -2.48
N ALA A 97 4.94 3.64 -3.17
CA ALA A 97 4.36 4.45 -4.23
C ALA A 97 3.78 3.59 -5.36
N VAL A 98 4.51 2.57 -5.80
CA VAL A 98 4.02 1.60 -6.80
C VAL A 98 2.75 0.91 -6.32
N MET A 99 2.76 0.32 -5.12
CA MET A 99 1.59 -0.35 -4.55
C MET A 99 0.36 0.56 -4.52
N ILE A 100 0.51 1.81 -4.05
CA ILE A 100 -0.60 2.77 -3.97
C ILE A 100 -1.06 3.20 -5.37
N ALA A 101 -0.15 3.44 -6.31
CA ALA A 101 -0.51 3.77 -7.69
C ALA A 101 -1.36 2.68 -8.34
N HIS A 102 -1.01 1.41 -8.10
CA HIS A 102 -1.81 0.26 -8.52
C HIS A 102 -3.19 0.23 -7.86
N TRP A 103 -3.30 0.53 -6.57
CA TRP A 103 -4.60 0.63 -5.89
C TRP A 103 -5.47 1.71 -6.51
N GLN A 104 -4.91 2.90 -6.76
CA GLN A 104 -5.64 4.01 -7.38
C GLN A 104 -6.08 3.67 -8.80
N ALA A 105 -5.21 3.07 -9.62
CA ALA A 105 -5.54 2.73 -11.01
C ALA A 105 -6.58 1.59 -11.14
N GLN A 106 -6.74 0.78 -10.08
CA GLN A 106 -7.68 -0.34 -10.06
C GLN A 106 -8.92 -0.08 -9.21
N GLY A 107 -9.07 1.11 -8.62
CA GLY A 107 -10.22 1.46 -7.80
C GLY A 107 -10.27 0.68 -6.49
N PHE A 108 -9.13 0.21 -5.97
CA PHE A 108 -9.08 -0.53 -4.70
C PHE A 108 -8.97 0.40 -3.51
N ALA A 109 -9.85 0.23 -2.54
CA ALA A 109 -9.82 0.90 -1.23
C ALA A 109 -9.50 -0.12 -0.13
N HIS A 110 -8.39 0.07 0.58
CA HIS A 110 -7.92 -0.84 1.63
C HIS A 110 -8.72 -0.73 2.93
N GLY A 111 -9.11 0.50 3.32
CA GLY A 111 -9.96 0.77 4.47
C GLY A 111 -9.29 0.77 5.85
N VAL A 112 -8.05 0.28 5.98
CA VAL A 112 -7.29 0.26 7.26
C VAL A 112 -5.79 0.39 7.00
N MET A 113 -5.35 1.59 6.60
CA MET A 113 -3.93 1.87 6.33
C MET A 113 -3.19 2.34 7.58
N ASN A 114 -3.33 1.61 8.69
CA ASN A 114 -2.48 1.83 9.86
C ASN A 114 -1.03 1.45 9.51
N SER A 115 -0.04 2.00 10.22
CA SER A 115 1.37 1.73 9.91
C SER A 115 1.79 0.27 10.17
N ASP A 116 1.09 -0.44 11.05
CA ASP A 116 1.22 -1.89 11.19
C ASP A 116 0.65 -2.65 10.00
N ASN A 117 -0.22 -2.07 9.16
CA ASN A 117 -0.66 -2.68 7.89
C ASN A 117 0.17 -2.25 6.67
N MET A 118 1.28 -1.55 6.88
CA MET A 118 2.21 -1.17 5.81
C MET A 118 3.38 -2.14 5.76
N SER A 119 3.47 -2.94 4.69
CA SER A 119 4.57 -3.88 4.47
C SER A 119 5.89 -3.15 4.17
N ILE A 120 7.00 -3.62 4.74
CA ILE A 120 8.35 -3.11 4.42
C ILE A 120 8.77 -3.41 2.96
N LEU A 121 8.05 -4.31 2.29
CA LEU A 121 8.34 -4.70 0.91
C LEU A 121 7.33 -4.09 -0.09
N GLY A 122 6.44 -3.20 0.35
CA GLY A 122 5.40 -2.62 -0.51
C GLY A 122 4.39 -3.65 -1.01
N LEU A 123 4.02 -4.61 -0.16
CA LEU A 123 2.97 -5.59 -0.43
C LEU A 123 1.64 -5.15 0.18
N THR A 124 0.55 -5.32 -0.57
CA THR A 124 -0.81 -5.26 -0.03
C THR A 124 -0.97 -6.39 0.98
N ILE A 125 -1.35 -6.06 2.22
CA ILE A 125 -1.41 -7.00 3.34
C ILE A 125 -2.57 -6.64 4.26
N ASP A 126 -3.14 -7.62 4.95
CA ASP A 126 -4.20 -7.43 5.95
C ASP A 126 -5.57 -7.02 5.35
N TYR A 127 -6.15 -7.97 4.62
CA TYR A 127 -7.43 -7.83 3.94
C TYR A 127 -8.63 -7.90 4.90
N GLY A 128 -8.93 -6.78 5.56
CA GLY A 128 -10.12 -6.59 6.40
C GLY A 128 -11.29 -5.96 5.63
N PRO A 129 -11.73 -4.74 5.95
CA PRO A 129 -12.86 -4.06 5.30
C PRO A 129 -12.43 -3.37 4.00
N PHE A 130 -11.74 -4.11 3.11
CA PHE A 130 -11.38 -3.60 1.80
C PHE A 130 -12.57 -3.61 0.84
N SER A 131 -12.50 -2.85 -0.24
CA SER A 131 -13.44 -2.97 -1.35
C SER A 131 -12.83 -2.51 -2.67
N PHE A 132 -13.22 -3.15 -3.77
CA PHE A 132 -13.06 -2.59 -5.10
C PHE A 132 -14.28 -1.72 -5.40
N MET A 133 -14.01 -0.50 -5.82
CA MET A 133 -15.04 0.47 -6.14
C MET A 133 -15.85 0.02 -7.36
N GLU A 134 -17.16 -0.12 -7.18
CA GLU A 134 -18.10 -0.33 -8.29
C GLU A 134 -18.31 1.00 -9.03
N THR A 135 -19.11 1.90 -8.45
CA THR A 135 -19.31 3.25 -9.02
C THR A 135 -18.15 4.18 -8.67
N TYR A 136 -17.58 4.87 -9.67
CA TYR A 136 -16.49 5.81 -9.43
C TYR A 136 -16.91 6.94 -8.46
N ASN A 137 -16.26 6.98 -7.30
CA ASN A 137 -16.44 7.95 -6.24
C ASN A 137 -15.10 8.17 -5.51
N PRO A 138 -14.40 9.30 -5.74
CA PRO A 138 -13.12 9.59 -5.09
C PRO A 138 -13.18 9.53 -3.57
N SER A 139 -14.27 9.99 -2.96
CA SER A 139 -14.45 10.02 -1.51
C SER A 139 -15.02 8.71 -0.94
N PHE A 140 -14.98 7.61 -1.69
CA PHE A 140 -15.47 6.31 -1.25
C PHE A 140 -14.74 5.82 0.03
N ILE A 141 -15.54 5.39 1.02
CA ILE A 141 -15.07 4.83 2.29
C ILE A 141 -15.58 3.39 2.36
N CYS A 142 -14.68 2.41 2.31
CA CYS A 142 -15.03 0.99 2.38
C CYS A 142 -15.18 0.46 3.81
N ASN A 143 -14.57 1.14 4.79
CA ASN A 143 -14.62 0.74 6.20
C ASN A 143 -15.73 1.50 6.95
N HIS A 144 -16.76 0.78 7.41
CA HIS A 144 -17.87 1.36 8.17
C HIS A 144 -17.45 2.01 9.50
N SER A 145 -16.31 1.61 10.05
CA SER A 145 -15.74 2.20 11.27
C SER A 145 -14.92 3.48 11.01
N ASP A 146 -14.66 3.83 9.75
CA ASP A 146 -13.91 5.04 9.37
C ASP A 146 -14.85 6.25 9.17
N HIS A 147 -15.46 6.71 10.27
CA HIS A 147 -16.43 7.80 10.25
C HIS A 147 -15.87 9.15 9.76
N GLN A 148 -14.54 9.34 9.80
CA GLN A 148 -13.87 10.56 9.37
C GLN A 148 -13.33 10.46 7.93
N GLY A 149 -13.49 9.30 7.28
CA GLY A 149 -12.93 9.00 5.97
C GLY A 149 -11.42 9.15 5.95
N ARG A 150 -10.70 8.80 7.02
CA ARG A 150 -9.23 8.85 7.07
C ARG A 150 -8.63 8.02 5.94
N TYR A 151 -9.22 6.86 5.65
CA TYR A 151 -8.78 5.88 4.67
C TYR A 151 -9.70 5.85 3.44
N SER A 152 -10.35 6.97 3.11
CA SER A 152 -11.09 7.08 1.84
C SER A 152 -10.17 6.87 0.65
N PHE A 153 -10.74 6.41 -0.47
CA PHE A 153 -9.99 6.05 -1.67
C PHE A 153 -9.05 7.17 -2.16
N GLU A 154 -9.51 8.41 -2.24
CA GLU A 154 -8.67 9.56 -2.65
C GLU A 154 -7.56 9.91 -1.65
N ARG A 155 -7.70 9.50 -0.38
CA ARG A 155 -6.73 9.81 0.68
C ARG A 155 -5.63 8.76 0.83
N GLN A 156 -5.76 7.58 0.22
CA GLN A 156 -4.73 6.53 0.31
C GLN A 156 -3.33 7.04 -0.07
N PRO A 157 -3.13 7.85 -1.14
CA PRO A 157 -1.84 8.46 -1.45
C PRO A 157 -1.22 9.27 -0.31
N SER A 158 -1.99 10.15 0.33
CA SER A 158 -1.47 11.02 1.40
C SER A 158 -1.28 10.28 2.71
N VAL A 159 -2.13 9.29 3.00
CA VAL A 159 -1.98 8.40 4.16
C VAL A 159 -0.71 7.55 4.05
N ALA A 160 -0.41 7.03 2.85
CA ALA A 160 0.82 6.27 2.63
C ALA A 160 2.07 7.14 2.83
N LEU A 161 2.06 8.39 2.36
CA LEU A 161 3.14 9.35 2.65
C LEU A 161 3.28 9.59 4.16
N TRP A 162 2.15 9.78 4.86
CA TRP A 162 2.16 9.94 6.31
C TRP A 162 2.76 8.72 7.03
N ASN A 163 2.44 7.50 6.59
CA ASN A 163 3.02 6.27 7.12
C ASN A 163 4.52 6.14 6.81
N LEU A 164 4.97 6.57 5.63
CA LEU A 164 6.39 6.62 5.29
C LEU A 164 7.15 7.61 6.18
N ASP A 165 6.55 8.75 6.51
CA ASP A 165 7.11 9.70 7.48
C ASP A 165 7.18 9.08 8.90
N ARG A 166 6.19 8.29 9.32
CA ARG A 166 6.29 7.52 10.58
C ARG A 166 7.46 6.54 10.56
N LEU A 167 7.65 5.82 9.46
CA LEU A 167 8.81 4.94 9.27
C LEU A 167 10.13 5.73 9.31
N ALA A 168 10.20 6.90 8.64
CA ALA A 168 11.38 7.77 8.65
C ALA A 168 11.78 8.16 10.07
N ASN A 169 10.79 8.54 10.89
CA ASN A 169 10.99 8.84 12.30
C ASN A 169 11.51 7.63 13.09
N ALA A 170 11.02 6.42 12.79
CA ALA A 170 11.45 5.20 13.45
C ALA A 170 12.91 4.80 13.11
N ILE A 171 13.39 5.14 11.90
CA ILE A 171 14.75 4.82 11.44
C ILE A 171 15.74 5.99 11.56
N ARG A 172 15.35 7.11 12.18
CA ARG A 172 16.15 8.34 12.28
C ARG A 172 17.51 8.18 12.97
N SER A 173 17.71 7.11 13.75
CA SER A 173 19.01 6.80 14.35
C SER A 173 20.02 6.23 13.34
N LEU A 174 19.56 5.88 12.13
CA LEU A 174 20.36 5.23 11.08
C LEU A 174 20.70 6.16 9.92
N ILE A 175 19.92 7.23 9.73
CA ILE A 175 19.97 8.12 8.56
C ILE A 175 19.85 9.56 9.05
N ASP A 176 20.66 10.46 8.49
CA ASP A 176 20.57 11.89 8.77
C ASP A 176 19.19 12.46 8.39
N GLU A 177 18.69 13.41 9.18
CA GLU A 177 17.36 14.01 9.01
C GLU A 177 17.19 14.68 7.63
N THR A 178 18.25 15.31 7.10
CA THR A 178 18.20 15.96 5.78
C THR A 178 17.95 14.94 4.68
N HIS A 179 18.71 13.84 4.68
CA HIS A 179 18.54 12.76 3.71
C HIS A 179 17.18 12.05 3.83
N LEU A 180 16.61 11.94 5.04
CA LEU A 180 15.26 11.40 5.22
C LEU A 180 14.19 12.28 4.56
N LYS A 181 14.30 13.60 4.74
CA LYS A 181 13.37 14.57 4.13
C LYS A 181 13.49 14.57 2.62
N ASP A 182 14.71 14.57 2.10
CA ASP A 182 14.97 14.52 0.66
C ASP A 182 14.40 13.24 0.04
N ALA A 183 14.59 12.09 0.69
CA ALA A 183 14.04 10.83 0.22
C ALA A 183 12.50 10.83 0.24
N LEU A 184 11.86 11.33 1.31
CA LEU A 184 10.40 11.44 1.41
C LEU A 184 9.80 12.29 0.29
N ALA A 185 10.48 13.36 -0.12
CA ALA A 185 10.04 14.24 -1.20
C ALA A 185 9.98 13.53 -2.57
N GLU A 186 10.68 12.40 -2.75
CA GLU A 186 10.64 11.62 -4.00
C GLU A 186 9.34 10.81 -4.15
N TYR A 187 8.59 10.57 -3.06
CA TYR A 187 7.39 9.73 -3.06
C TYR A 187 6.36 10.16 -4.10
N GLU A 188 6.03 11.46 -4.15
CA GLU A 188 5.01 11.99 -5.06
C GLU A 188 5.42 11.79 -6.52
N GLY A 189 6.70 12.03 -6.84
CA GLY A 189 7.24 11.80 -8.17
C GLY A 189 7.12 10.35 -8.61
N PHE A 190 7.44 9.39 -7.73
CA PHE A 190 7.26 7.96 -8.02
C PHE A 190 5.79 7.58 -8.20
N LEU A 191 4.91 8.05 -7.31
CA LEU A 191 3.49 7.77 -7.35
C LEU A 191 2.85 8.26 -8.65
N VAL A 192 3.07 9.54 -8.99
CA VAL A 192 2.50 10.16 -10.20
C VAL A 192 3.01 9.50 -11.46
N LYS A 193 4.31 9.17 -11.50
CA LYS A 193 4.91 8.47 -12.65
C LYS A 193 4.27 7.11 -12.88
N GLU A 194 4.14 6.30 -11.83
CA GLU A 194 3.58 4.95 -11.92
C GLU A 194 2.09 5.00 -12.25
N TYR A 195 1.31 5.83 -11.53
CA TYR A 195 -0.13 5.98 -11.77
C TYR A 195 -0.42 6.44 -13.19
N SER A 196 0.32 7.43 -13.69
CA SER A 196 0.15 7.91 -15.07
C SER A 196 0.46 6.82 -16.10
N ALA A 197 1.46 5.96 -15.85
CA ALA A 197 1.78 4.85 -16.72
C ALA A 197 0.65 3.80 -16.75
N LEU A 198 0.12 3.43 -15.58
CA LEU A 198 -0.99 2.50 -15.45
C LEU A 198 -2.26 3.03 -16.13
N MET A 199 -2.59 4.30 -15.92
CA MET A 199 -3.77 4.92 -16.53
C MET A 199 -3.65 5.01 -18.05
N ARG A 200 -2.48 5.38 -18.59
CA ARG A 200 -2.24 5.33 -20.04
C ARG A 200 -2.46 3.94 -20.61
N GLN A 201 -1.96 2.90 -19.94
CA GLN A 201 -2.17 1.52 -20.35
C GLN A 201 -3.65 1.14 -20.37
N LYS A 202 -4.42 1.52 -19.33
CA LYS A 202 -5.88 1.29 -19.28
C LYS A 202 -6.62 1.97 -20.43
N PHE A 203 -6.18 3.17 -20.81
CA PHE A 203 -6.79 3.92 -21.92
C PHE A 203 -6.27 3.50 -23.31
N GLY A 204 -5.31 2.57 -23.39
CA GLY A 204 -4.67 2.17 -24.64
C GLY A 204 -3.81 3.26 -25.28
N LEU A 205 -3.31 4.23 -24.49
CA LEU A 205 -2.45 5.31 -24.96
C LEU A 205 -1.01 4.81 -25.13
N VAL A 206 -0.56 4.73 -26.39
CA VAL A 206 0.76 4.17 -26.75
C VAL A 206 1.87 5.23 -26.64
N GLU A 207 1.56 6.47 -26.97
CA GLU A 207 2.50 7.60 -26.89
C GLU A 207 2.23 8.43 -25.64
N VAL A 208 3.29 9.03 -25.07
CA VAL A 208 3.17 9.91 -23.91
C VAL A 208 2.94 11.33 -24.39
N ASN A 209 1.83 11.92 -23.98
CA ASN A 209 1.49 13.33 -24.25
C ASN A 209 1.31 14.10 -22.94
N GLU A 210 1.63 15.39 -22.95
CA GLU A 210 1.42 16.29 -21.81
C GLU A 210 -0.08 16.39 -21.43
N ASP A 211 -0.98 16.22 -22.40
CA ASP A 211 -2.43 16.29 -22.21
C ASP A 211 -3.07 14.99 -21.67
N ASP A 212 -2.32 13.89 -21.56
CA ASP A 212 -2.87 12.58 -21.12
C ASP A 212 -3.53 12.67 -19.74
N SER A 213 -2.88 13.38 -18.81
CA SER A 213 -3.40 13.59 -17.46
C SER A 213 -4.73 14.34 -17.47
N LYS A 214 -4.88 15.31 -18.38
CA LYS A 214 -6.13 16.06 -18.54
C LYS A 214 -7.23 15.16 -19.07
N LEU A 215 -6.96 14.36 -20.10
CA LEU A 215 -7.91 13.41 -20.67
C LEU A 215 -8.43 12.43 -19.60
N VAL A 216 -7.51 11.82 -18.83
CA VAL A 216 -7.86 10.89 -17.75
C VAL A 216 -8.73 11.59 -16.70
N ASN A 217 -8.36 12.80 -16.26
CA ASN A 217 -9.12 13.52 -15.25
C ASN A 217 -10.52 13.93 -15.73
N ASP A 218 -10.65 14.44 -16.96
CA ASP A 218 -11.94 14.79 -17.55
C ASP A 218 -12.86 13.56 -17.65
N TYR A 219 -12.29 12.42 -18.03
CA TYR A 219 -13.02 11.16 -18.11
C TYR A 219 -13.47 10.66 -16.73
N LEU A 220 -12.59 10.65 -15.73
CA LEU A 220 -12.95 10.28 -14.36
C LEU A 220 -14.03 11.21 -13.79
N GLN A 221 -13.99 12.49 -14.14
CA GLN A 221 -15.05 13.44 -13.78
C GLN A 221 -16.40 13.07 -14.40
N LEU A 222 -16.44 12.59 -15.66
CA LEU A 222 -17.66 12.08 -16.28
C LEU A 222 -18.19 10.84 -15.55
N LEU A 223 -17.32 9.90 -15.17
CA LEU A 223 -17.73 8.72 -14.40
C LEU A 223 -18.34 9.12 -13.06
N TYR A 224 -17.73 10.11 -12.38
CA TYR A 224 -18.22 10.61 -11.10
C TYR A 224 -19.60 11.28 -11.23
N VAL A 225 -19.75 12.22 -12.17
CA VAL A 225 -21.01 12.95 -12.41
C VAL A 225 -22.15 12.01 -12.78
N HIS A 226 -21.86 11.00 -13.61
CA HIS A 226 -22.88 10.08 -14.12
C HIS A 226 -22.98 8.77 -13.34
N ARG A 227 -22.26 8.65 -12.22
CA ARG A 227 -22.24 7.45 -11.35
C ARG A 227 -22.02 6.17 -12.15
N LYS A 228 -20.98 6.17 -12.98
CA LYS A 228 -20.62 5.03 -13.83
C LYS A 228 -19.74 4.04 -13.09
N ASP A 229 -19.90 2.78 -13.48
CA ASP A 229 -19.08 1.68 -12.99
C ASP A 229 -17.62 1.86 -13.42
N TYR A 230 -16.68 1.85 -12.48
CA TYR A 230 -15.26 2.11 -12.74
C TYR A 230 -14.60 0.95 -13.49
N PRO A 231 -14.73 -0.33 -13.06
CA PRO A 231 -14.12 -1.45 -13.77
C PRO A 231 -14.63 -1.66 -15.20
N LEU A 232 -15.91 -1.40 -15.50
CA LEU A 232 -16.50 -1.63 -16.83
C LEU A 232 -16.32 -0.46 -17.80
N SER A 233 -15.85 0.69 -17.33
CA SER A 233 -15.73 1.87 -18.19
C SER A 233 -14.36 1.96 -18.89
N MET A 234 -13.34 1.23 -18.42
CA MET A 234 -11.95 1.26 -18.96
C MET A 234 -11.42 -0.13 -19.26
#